data_AF-A0A950SZX1-F1
#
_entry.id   AF-A0A950SZX1-F1
#
_cell.length_a   1.000
_cell.length_b   1.000
_cell.length_c   1.000
_cell.angle_alpha   90.00
_cell.angle_beta   90.00
_cell.angle_gamma   90.00
#
_symmetry.space_group_name_H-M   'P 1'
#
loop_
_entity.id
_entity.type
_entity.pdbx_description
1 polymer ?
#
loop_
_entity_poly.entity_id
_entity_poly.type
_entity_poly.pdbx_seq_one_letter_code
_entity_poly.pdbx_strand_id
1 'polypeptide(L)'
;MDLRYTAAELAFRDELRAFFRDNLPGDIRERMRLGHTPSKEDTVRWQRILNRSGWAAYSWPKEYGGPGWTPVQRMIFLEENQLAPAPEVSSFNITMLGPVLIQFGTKEQKKRFLPRAANIDDWWCQGFSEPGAGSDLASLKTAARREGDEYIVNGQKIWTSTA
;
A
#
# COMPACT_ATOMS: atom_id res chain seq x y z
N MET A 1 -21.83 -22.83 -9.73
CA MET A 1 -20.70 -21.96 -9.39
C MET A 1 -19.62 -22.85 -8.82
N ASP A 2 -18.48 -22.97 -9.49
CA ASP A 2 -17.32 -23.70 -8.96
C ASP A 2 -16.41 -22.68 -8.25
N LEU A 3 -16.06 -22.97 -7.00
CA LEU A 3 -15.28 -22.08 -6.13
C LEU A 3 -13.84 -22.58 -5.95
N ARG A 4 -13.46 -23.67 -6.63
CA ARG A 4 -12.11 -24.22 -6.55
C ARG A 4 -11.15 -23.41 -7.42
N TYR A 5 -9.93 -23.23 -6.94
CA TYR A 5 -8.86 -22.66 -7.75
C TYR A 5 -8.54 -23.55 -8.95
N THR A 6 -8.30 -22.91 -10.08
CA THR A 6 -7.78 -23.55 -11.30
C THR A 6 -6.32 -23.97 -11.11
N ALA A 7 -5.82 -24.84 -11.98
CA ALA A 7 -4.41 -25.23 -11.97
C ALA A 7 -3.45 -24.03 -12.14
N ALA A 8 -3.85 -23.03 -12.94
CA ALA A 8 -3.06 -21.81 -13.13
C ALA A 8 -3.01 -20.94 -11.86
N GLU A 9 -4.12 -20.83 -11.14
CA GLU A 9 -4.19 -20.10 -9.87
C GLU A 9 -3.39 -20.81 -8.76
N LEU A 10 -3.42 -22.15 -8.72
CA LEU A 10 -2.57 -22.94 -7.82
C LEU A 10 -1.08 -22.77 -8.14
N ALA A 11 -0.69 -22.80 -9.41
CA ALA A 11 0.69 -22.56 -9.82
C ALA A 11 1.16 -21.15 -9.43
N PHE A 12 0.31 -20.13 -9.61
CA PHE A 12 0.59 -18.76 -9.18
C PHE A 12 0.72 -18.65 -7.65
N ARG A 13 -0.13 -19.36 -6.89
CA ARG A 13 0.00 -19.44 -5.43
C ARG A 13 1.36 -20.03 -5.01
N ASP A 14 1.82 -21.07 -5.68
CA ASP A 14 3.11 -21.68 -5.38
C ASP A 14 4.29 -20.78 -5.79
N GLU A 15 4.17 -20.01 -6.87
CA GLU A 15 5.12 -18.97 -7.26
C GLU A 15 5.26 -17.91 -6.15
N LEU A 16 4.14 -17.41 -5.63
CA LEU A 16 4.13 -16.45 -4.52
C LEU A 16 4.82 -17.02 -3.28
N ARG A 17 4.49 -18.26 -2.88
CA ARG A 17 5.12 -18.93 -1.74
C ARG A 17 6.63 -19.06 -1.90
N ALA A 18 7.08 -19.46 -3.09
CA ALA A 18 8.49 -19.55 -3.41
C ALA A 18 9.15 -18.16 -3.29
N PHE A 19 8.51 -17.13 -3.85
CA PHE A 19 9.00 -15.77 -3.76
C PHE A 19 9.15 -15.30 -2.31
N PHE A 20 8.12 -15.44 -1.47
CA PHE A 20 8.18 -15.06 -0.06
C PHE A 20 9.25 -15.84 0.70
N ARG A 21 9.44 -17.13 0.40
CA ARG A 21 10.51 -17.95 0.99
C ARG A 21 11.91 -17.44 0.61
N ASP A 22 12.11 -17.14 -0.66
CA ASP A 22 13.45 -16.90 -1.22
C ASP A 22 13.88 -15.42 -1.10
N ASN A 23 12.94 -14.48 -1.02
CA ASN A 23 13.24 -13.04 -1.07
C ASN A 23 13.00 -12.30 0.25
N LEU A 24 12.21 -12.86 1.18
CA LEU A 24 12.01 -12.21 2.48
C LEU A 24 13.30 -12.33 3.33
N PRO A 25 13.91 -11.19 3.74
CA PRO A 25 15.13 -11.21 4.53
C PRO A 25 14.97 -12.00 5.83
N GLY A 26 15.98 -12.80 6.19
CA GLY A 26 15.91 -13.71 7.34
C GLY A 26 15.70 -13.01 8.68
N ASP A 27 16.27 -11.82 8.85
CA ASP A 27 16.09 -10.95 10.01
C ASP A 27 14.65 -10.45 10.15
N ILE A 28 14.04 -10.02 9.05
CA ILE A 28 12.63 -9.61 8.99
C ILE A 28 11.73 -10.82 9.27
N ARG A 29 12.00 -11.95 8.60
CA ARG A 29 11.26 -13.20 8.77
C ARG A 29 11.22 -13.63 10.22
N GLU A 30 12.36 -13.66 10.90
CA GLU A 30 12.44 -14.12 12.28
C GLU A 30 11.70 -13.17 13.23
N ARG A 31 11.86 -11.85 13.05
CA ARG A 31 11.14 -10.84 13.84
C ARG A 31 9.62 -11.03 13.74
N MET A 32 9.10 -11.17 12.53
CA MET A 32 7.67 -11.35 12.28
C MET A 32 7.18 -12.71 12.81
N ARG A 33 7.97 -13.78 12.65
CA ARG A 33 7.64 -15.13 13.17
C ARG A 33 7.52 -15.16 14.70
N LEU A 34 8.30 -14.34 15.39
CA LEU A 34 8.23 -14.15 16.85
C LEU A 34 7.05 -13.26 17.30
N GLY A 35 6.26 -12.73 16.36
CA GLY A 35 5.10 -11.88 16.64
C GLY A 35 5.45 -10.43 16.98
N HIS A 36 6.67 -9.99 16.69
CA HIS A 36 7.05 -8.58 16.86
C HIS A 36 6.52 -7.71 15.72
N THR A 37 6.17 -6.46 16.04
CA THR A 37 5.85 -5.45 15.03
C THR A 37 7.06 -5.17 14.14
N PRO A 38 6.88 -5.03 12.80
CA PRO A 38 7.98 -4.65 11.91
C PRO A 38 8.47 -3.24 12.25
N SER A 39 9.78 -3.02 12.14
CA SER A 39 10.32 -1.68 12.19
C SER A 39 10.00 -0.91 10.90
N LYS A 40 10.17 0.42 10.93
CA LYS A 40 10.04 1.26 9.73
C LYS A 40 10.95 0.76 8.60
N GLU A 41 12.18 0.38 8.93
CA GLU A 41 13.16 -0.12 7.96
C GLU A 41 12.76 -1.48 7.37
N ASP A 42 12.18 -2.38 8.17
CA ASP A 42 11.69 -3.68 7.71
C ASP A 42 10.60 -3.48 6.64
N THR A 43 9.63 -2.60 6.90
CA THR A 43 8.57 -2.27 5.95
C THR A 43 9.14 -1.66 4.67
N VAL A 44 10.10 -0.72 4.76
CA VAL A 44 10.74 -0.13 3.57
C VAL A 44 11.49 -1.18 2.75
N ARG A 45 12.30 -2.01 3.40
CA ARG A 45 13.08 -3.07 2.72
C ARG A 45 12.15 -4.05 2.02
N TRP A 46 11.11 -4.50 2.70
CA TRP A 46 10.16 -5.45 2.15
C TRP A 46 9.33 -4.87 1.00
N GLN A 47 8.77 -3.67 1.17
CA GLN A 47 8.02 -2.98 0.12
C GLN A 47 8.87 -2.77 -1.15
N ARG A 48 10.16 -2.43 -0.99
CA ARG A 48 11.08 -2.27 -2.12
C ARG A 48 11.41 -3.59 -2.82
N ILE A 49 11.48 -4.71 -2.09
CA ILE A 49 11.64 -6.05 -2.67
C ILE A 49 10.42 -6.41 -3.54
N LEU A 50 9.22 -6.19 -3.01
CA LEU A 50 7.97 -6.38 -3.76
C LEU A 50 7.89 -5.45 -4.98
N ASN A 51 8.30 -4.20 -4.84
CA ASN A 51 8.26 -3.24 -5.95
C ASN A 51 9.23 -3.60 -7.08
N ARG A 52 10.45 -4.06 -6.77
CA ARG A 52 11.39 -4.56 -7.78
C ARG A 52 10.84 -5.76 -8.56
N SER A 53 9.94 -6.51 -7.96
CA SER A 53 9.27 -7.66 -8.59
C SER A 53 7.96 -7.27 -9.30
N GLY A 54 7.57 -6.00 -9.25
CA GLY A 54 6.32 -5.48 -9.82
C GLY A 54 5.07 -5.77 -9.00
N TRP A 55 5.21 -6.20 -7.74
CA TRP A 55 4.11 -6.70 -6.91
C TRP A 55 3.67 -5.73 -5.80
N ALA A 56 4.47 -4.70 -5.49
CA ALA A 56 4.11 -3.70 -4.49
C ALA A 56 2.75 -3.03 -4.79
N ALA A 57 2.53 -2.63 -6.04
CA ALA A 57 1.31 -2.01 -6.52
C ALA A 57 0.29 -3.06 -7.03
N TYR A 58 0.11 -4.17 -6.30
CA TYR A 58 -0.66 -5.34 -6.73
C TYR A 58 -2.09 -5.04 -7.24
N SER A 59 -2.72 -3.97 -6.72
CA SER A 59 -4.08 -3.57 -7.07
C SER A 59 -4.18 -2.58 -8.23
N TRP A 60 -3.06 -1.97 -8.66
CA TRP A 60 -3.05 -0.93 -9.68
C TRP A 60 -3.15 -1.51 -11.10
N PRO A 61 -3.65 -0.73 -12.07
CA PRO A 61 -3.54 -1.08 -13.48
C PRO A 61 -2.08 -1.17 -13.93
N LYS A 62 -1.82 -2.00 -14.95
CA LYS A 62 -0.47 -2.24 -15.47
C LYS A 62 0.25 -0.98 -15.95
N GLU A 63 -0.49 -0.06 -16.58
CA GLU A 63 0.04 1.22 -17.06
C GLU A 63 0.58 2.13 -15.94
N TYR A 64 0.18 1.90 -14.69
CA TYR A 64 0.63 2.64 -13.52
C TYR A 64 1.62 1.85 -12.64
N GLY A 65 2.14 0.73 -13.13
CA GLY A 65 3.15 -0.08 -12.44
C GLY A 65 2.61 -1.26 -11.62
N GLY A 66 1.32 -1.58 -11.74
CA GLY A 66 0.77 -2.81 -11.16
C GLY A 66 1.07 -4.06 -12.01
N PRO A 67 0.89 -5.27 -11.45
CA PRO A 67 1.23 -6.52 -12.14
C PRO A 67 0.21 -6.94 -13.21
N GLY A 68 -0.97 -6.31 -13.24
CA GLY A 68 -2.06 -6.69 -14.16
C GLY A 68 -2.79 -7.98 -13.76
N TRP A 69 -2.70 -8.37 -12.48
CA TRP A 69 -3.37 -9.55 -11.95
C TRP A 69 -4.90 -9.46 -11.99
N THR A 70 -5.53 -10.63 -12.17
CA THR A 70 -6.98 -10.81 -12.03
C THR A 70 -7.41 -10.60 -10.57
N PRO A 71 -8.72 -10.40 -10.29
CA PRO A 71 -9.22 -10.32 -8.91
C PRO A 71 -8.86 -11.54 -8.06
N VAL A 72 -8.90 -12.75 -8.62
CA VAL A 72 -8.54 -13.98 -7.90
C VAL A 72 -7.05 -14.02 -7.58
N GLN A 73 -6.17 -13.67 -8.54
CA GLN A 73 -4.73 -13.58 -8.28
C GLN A 73 -4.40 -12.53 -7.19
N ARG A 74 -5.08 -11.38 -7.19
CA ARG A 74 -4.91 -10.38 -6.11
C ARG A 74 -5.32 -10.93 -4.75
N MET A 75 -6.43 -11.68 -4.69
CA MET A 75 -6.87 -12.35 -3.47
C MET A 75 -5.83 -13.37 -2.98
N ILE A 76 -5.32 -14.23 -3.87
CA ILE A 76 -4.27 -15.21 -3.55
C ILE A 76 -3.01 -14.51 -3.03
N PHE A 77 -2.60 -13.39 -3.65
CA PHE A 77 -1.46 -12.60 -3.17
C PHE A 77 -1.68 -12.08 -1.74
N LEU A 78 -2.86 -11.54 -1.45
CA LEU A 78 -3.19 -11.05 -0.11
C LEU A 78 -3.18 -12.19 0.92
N GLU A 79 -3.76 -13.34 0.58
CA GLU A 79 -3.74 -14.53 1.44
C GLU A 79 -2.30 -15.00 1.73
N GLU A 80 -1.47 -15.15 0.70
CA GLU A 80 -0.10 -15.63 0.88
C GLU A 80 0.79 -14.58 1.57
N ASN A 81 0.58 -13.28 1.35
CA ASN A 81 1.28 -12.24 2.10
C ASN A 81 0.90 -12.26 3.59
N GLN A 82 -0.36 -12.53 3.91
CA GLN A 82 -0.84 -12.62 5.29
C GLN A 82 -0.32 -13.88 6.02
N LEU A 83 -0.19 -14.99 5.30
CA LEU A 83 0.35 -16.25 5.81
C LEU A 83 1.89 -16.22 5.91
N ALA A 84 2.55 -15.40 5.10
CA ALA A 84 3.99 -15.19 5.19
C ALA A 84 4.33 -14.43 6.49
N PRO A 85 5.45 -14.75 7.16
CA PRO A 85 6.00 -13.96 8.25
C PRO A 85 6.64 -12.66 7.70
N ALA A 86 5.91 -11.87 6.94
CA ALA A 86 6.39 -10.68 6.23
C ALA A 86 5.59 -9.42 6.66
N PRO A 87 6.19 -8.22 6.60
CA PRO A 87 5.43 -6.99 6.74
C PRO A 87 4.31 -6.90 5.70
N GLU A 88 3.21 -6.22 6.04
CA GLU A 88 2.16 -5.91 5.08
C GLU A 88 2.64 -4.91 4.03
N VAL A 89 2.02 -4.97 2.85
CA VAL A 89 2.15 -3.92 1.82
C VAL A 89 1.59 -2.61 2.36
N SER A 90 2.29 -1.49 2.13
CA SER A 90 1.85 -0.17 2.61
C SER A 90 0.47 0.20 2.08
N SER A 91 -0.57 0.09 2.91
CA SER A 91 -1.97 0.35 2.55
C SER A 91 -2.21 1.82 2.20
N PHE A 92 -1.69 2.76 2.98
CA PHE A 92 -1.82 4.19 2.71
C PHE A 92 -1.29 4.57 1.32
N ASN A 93 -0.14 4.02 0.93
CA ASN A 93 0.43 4.27 -0.39
C ASN A 93 -0.37 3.56 -1.49
N ILE A 94 -0.63 2.26 -1.33
CA ILE A 94 -1.08 1.39 -2.43
C ILE A 94 -2.60 1.34 -2.57
N THR A 95 -3.36 1.15 -1.50
CA THR A 95 -4.82 0.95 -1.61
C THR A 95 -5.62 2.21 -1.34
N MET A 96 -5.02 3.22 -0.70
CA MET A 96 -5.72 4.47 -0.36
C MET A 96 -5.35 5.62 -1.29
N LEU A 97 -4.10 6.10 -1.26
CA LEU A 97 -3.68 7.26 -2.06
C LEU A 97 -3.52 6.95 -3.54
N GLY A 98 -2.88 5.82 -3.87
CA GLY A 98 -2.61 5.40 -5.25
C GLY A 98 -3.83 5.50 -6.17
N PRO A 99 -4.98 4.89 -5.82
CA PRO A 99 -6.20 4.95 -6.63
C PRO A 99 -6.74 6.37 -6.80
N VAL A 100 -6.64 7.22 -5.78
CA VAL A 100 -7.05 8.64 -5.87
C VAL A 100 -6.18 9.39 -6.87
N LEU A 101 -4.86 9.20 -6.83
CA LEU A 101 -3.93 9.79 -7.81
C LEU A 101 -4.16 9.24 -9.22
N ILE A 102 -4.43 7.94 -9.36
CA ILE A 102 -4.73 7.31 -10.65
C ILE A 102 -6.02 7.89 -11.24
N GLN A 103 -7.05 8.08 -10.43
CA GLN A 103 -8.35 8.56 -10.90
C GLN A 103 -8.36 10.08 -11.15
N PHE A 104 -7.80 10.87 -10.24
CA PHE A 104 -8.00 12.32 -10.20
C PHE A 104 -6.71 13.14 -10.37
N GLY A 105 -5.53 12.51 -10.30
CA GLY A 105 -4.26 13.20 -10.41
C GLY A 105 -3.98 13.71 -11.82
N THR A 106 -3.27 14.84 -11.92
CA THR A 106 -2.72 15.31 -13.20
C THR A 106 -1.64 14.36 -13.72
N LYS A 107 -1.25 14.49 -14.99
CA LYS A 107 -0.17 13.68 -15.57
C LYS A 107 1.14 13.87 -14.80
N GLU A 108 1.42 15.10 -14.37
CA GLU A 108 2.61 15.50 -13.61
C GLU A 108 2.59 14.88 -12.21
N GLN A 109 1.43 14.92 -11.52
CA GLN A 109 1.25 14.29 -10.22
C GLN A 109 1.41 12.78 -10.29
N LYS A 110 0.79 12.12 -11.29
CA LYS A 110 0.91 10.67 -11.50
C LYS A 110 2.37 10.27 -11.74
N LYS A 111 3.06 10.96 -12.65
CA LYS A 111 4.47 10.72 -12.98
C LYS A 111 5.38 10.91 -11.77
N ARG A 112 5.10 11.91 -10.94
CA ARG A 112 5.89 12.21 -9.73
C ARG A 112 5.62 11.21 -8.61
N PHE A 113 4.36 10.99 -8.25
CA PHE A 113 4.02 10.36 -6.98
C PHE A 113 3.77 8.86 -7.08
N LEU A 114 3.23 8.32 -8.18
CA LEU A 114 2.91 6.89 -8.23
C LEU A 114 4.15 5.98 -8.10
N PRO A 115 5.27 6.22 -8.82
CA PRO A 115 6.47 5.39 -8.66
C PRO A 115 7.06 5.51 -7.25
N ARG A 116 7.04 6.71 -6.67
CA ARG A 116 7.55 6.98 -5.32
C ARG A 116 6.70 6.33 -4.23
N ALA A 117 5.37 6.32 -4.41
CA ALA A 117 4.45 5.64 -3.52
C ALA A 117 4.62 4.11 -3.60
N ALA A 118 4.75 3.55 -4.80
CA ALA A 118 4.99 2.11 -4.99
C ALA A 118 6.32 1.65 -4.35
N ASN A 119 7.38 2.45 -4.51
CA ASN A 119 8.71 2.20 -3.97
C ASN A 119 8.91 2.64 -2.50
N ILE A 120 7.88 3.24 -1.89
CA ILE A 120 7.89 3.86 -0.56
C ILE A 120 9.04 4.85 -0.32
N ASP A 121 9.41 5.59 -1.37
CA ASP A 121 10.30 6.76 -1.23
C ASP A 121 9.58 7.92 -0.53
N ASP A 122 8.27 7.98 -0.71
CA ASP A 122 7.37 8.78 0.10
C ASP A 122 6.52 7.83 0.95
N TRP A 123 6.58 7.96 2.27
CA TRP A 123 5.73 7.23 3.21
C TRP A 123 4.56 8.11 3.61
N TRP A 124 3.35 7.73 3.21
CA TRP A 124 2.16 8.53 3.42
C TRP A 124 1.37 8.08 4.65
N CYS A 125 0.63 9.02 5.21
CA CYS A 125 -0.39 8.78 6.22
C CYS A 125 -1.72 9.41 5.76
N GLN A 126 -2.82 9.05 6.42
CA GLN A 126 -4.13 9.67 6.18
C GLN A 126 -4.51 10.62 7.31
N GLY A 127 -4.58 11.92 6.99
CA GLY A 127 -5.04 12.96 7.92
C GLY A 127 -6.52 13.29 7.75
N PHE A 128 -7.43 12.35 8.02
CA PHE A 128 -8.88 12.60 7.97
C PHE A 128 -9.43 13.05 9.31
N SER A 129 -9.38 12.17 10.31
CA SER A 129 -10.01 12.38 11.62
C SER A 129 -9.49 13.61 12.36
N GLU A 130 -10.40 14.31 13.04
CA GLU A 130 -10.13 15.46 13.89
C GLU A 130 -10.73 15.26 15.28
N PRO A 131 -10.29 16.01 16.30
CA PRO A 131 -11.06 16.14 17.53
C PRO A 131 -12.49 16.59 17.20
N GLY A 132 -13.47 15.72 17.43
CA GLY A 132 -14.88 15.98 17.12
C GLY A 132 -15.34 15.59 15.71
N ALA A 133 -14.47 15.09 14.83
CA ALA A 133 -14.84 14.59 13.50
C ALA A 133 -14.23 13.21 13.23
N GLY A 134 -15.04 12.16 13.41
CA GLY A 134 -14.70 10.76 13.13
C GLY A 134 -15.63 10.18 12.08
N SER A 135 -16.67 9.44 12.52
CA SER A 135 -17.69 8.89 11.62
C SER A 135 -18.42 9.99 10.82
N ASP A 136 -18.71 11.14 11.46
CA ASP A 136 -19.18 12.34 10.77
C ASP A 136 -18.00 13.15 10.23
N LEU A 137 -17.31 12.60 9.23
CA LEU A 137 -16.13 13.22 8.64
C LEU A 137 -16.44 14.58 7.98
N ALA A 138 -17.69 14.78 7.51
CA ALA A 138 -18.13 16.03 6.90
C ALA A 138 -18.10 17.22 7.88
N SER A 139 -18.08 16.96 9.19
CA SER A 139 -18.01 17.99 10.24
C SER A 139 -16.61 18.58 10.46
N LEU A 140 -15.60 18.13 9.70
CA LEU A 140 -14.21 18.58 9.80
C LEU A 140 -14.07 20.10 9.74
N LYS A 141 -13.05 20.62 10.44
CA LYS A 141 -12.75 22.05 10.60
C LYS A 141 -11.40 22.45 10.03
N THR A 142 -10.50 21.51 9.73
CA THR A 142 -9.25 21.84 9.01
C THR A 142 -9.61 22.52 7.69
N ALA A 143 -9.13 23.74 7.52
CA ALA A 143 -9.41 24.57 6.37
C ALA A 143 -8.15 24.80 5.54
N ALA A 144 -8.33 24.86 4.21
CA ALA A 144 -7.30 25.25 3.28
C ALA A 144 -7.76 26.52 2.54
N ARG A 145 -7.04 27.63 2.72
CA ARG A 145 -7.32 28.89 2.01
C ARG A 145 -6.26 29.11 0.94
N ARG A 146 -6.69 29.39 -0.30
CA ARG A 146 -5.77 29.70 -1.40
C ARG A 146 -5.19 31.10 -1.24
N GLU A 147 -3.88 31.22 -1.32
CA GLU A 147 -3.12 32.48 -1.39
C GLU A 147 -2.16 32.41 -2.58
N GLY A 148 -2.48 33.12 -3.67
CA GLY A 148 -1.73 32.99 -4.93
C GLY A 148 -1.76 31.55 -5.46
N ASP A 149 -0.58 30.96 -5.60
CA ASP A 149 -0.36 29.58 -6.10
C ASP A 149 -0.27 28.54 -4.98
N GLU A 150 -0.46 28.94 -3.72
CA GLU A 150 -0.33 28.08 -2.54
C GLU A 150 -1.65 27.96 -1.76
N TYR A 151 -1.73 26.92 -0.92
CA TYR A 151 -2.80 26.76 0.06
C TYR A 151 -2.22 26.87 1.48
N ILE A 152 -2.77 27.79 2.27
CA ILE A 152 -2.51 27.88 3.71
C ILE A 152 -3.48 26.95 4.43
N VAL A 153 -2.93 25.89 5.03
CA VAL A 153 -3.70 24.88 5.77
C VAL A 153 -3.64 25.17 7.26
N ASN A 154 -4.80 25.27 7.91
CA ASN A 154 -4.91 25.49 9.36
C ASN A 154 -5.94 24.52 9.96
N GLY A 155 -5.54 23.82 11.01
CA GLY A 155 -6.34 22.81 11.68
C GLY A 155 -5.47 21.81 12.43
N GLN A 156 -6.08 20.70 12.84
CA GLN A 156 -5.39 19.60 13.52
C GLN A 156 -6.03 18.26 13.14
N LYS A 157 -5.20 17.21 13.13
CA LYS A 157 -5.63 15.83 12.87
C LYS A 157 -5.26 14.95 14.05
N ILE A 158 -6.03 13.89 14.27
CA ILE A 158 -5.80 12.87 15.29
C ILE A 158 -6.00 11.48 14.68
N TRP A 159 -5.44 10.45 15.30
CA TRP A 159 -5.47 9.07 14.78
C TRP A 159 -4.80 8.91 13.41
N THR A 160 -3.79 9.74 13.16
CA THR A 160 -3.01 9.72 11.92
C THR A 160 -1.97 8.60 11.97
N SER A 161 -2.37 7.37 11.66
CA SER A 161 -1.44 6.24 11.62
C SER A 161 -0.27 6.54 10.69
N THR A 162 0.95 6.23 11.15
CA THR A 162 2.24 6.46 10.46
C THR A 162 2.66 7.92 10.25
N ALA A 163 2.01 8.90 10.90
CA ALA A 163 2.48 10.29 10.97
C ALA A 163 3.61 10.48 11.99
#